data_AF-A0A820D4X2-F1
#
_entry.id   AF-A0A820D4X2-F1
#
_cell.length_a   1.000
_cell.length_b   1.000
_cell.length_c   1.000
_cell.angle_alpha   90.00
_cell.angle_beta   90.00
_cell.angle_gamma   90.00
#
_symmetry.space_group_name_H-M   'P 1'
#
loop_
_entity.id
_entity.type
_entity.pdbx_description
1 polymer ?
#
loop_
_entity_poly.entity_id
_entity_poly.type
_entity_poly.pdbx_seq_one_letter_code
_entity_poly.pdbx_strand_id
1 'polypeptide(L)' 'MKYYDISAPSNYNLEKPFLWLAQKLTGNDDLQLMLAVPPEIHLDPDMLREHELQLIEAASHPLPDDDDL' A
#
# COMPACT_ATOMS: atom_id res chain seq x y z
N MET A 1 9.45 -11.84 -27.71
CA MET A 1 9.10 -11.94 -26.28
C MET A 1 10.24 -11.35 -25.46
N LYS A 2 9.95 -10.75 -24.29
CA LYS A 2 10.97 -10.24 -23.36
C LYS A 2 11.09 -11.19 -22.17
N TYR A 3 12.30 -11.36 -21.66
CA TYR A 3 12.60 -12.20 -20.48
C TYR A 3 13.18 -11.31 -19.39
N TYR A 4 12.74 -11.52 -18.15
CA TYR A 4 13.19 -10.81 -16.95
C TYR A 4 13.43 -11.83 -15.84
N ASP A 5 14.59 -11.76 -15.19
CA ASP A 5 14.80 -12.46 -13.93
C ASP A 5 14.02 -11.73 -12.82
N ILE A 6 13.19 -12.46 -12.08
CA ILE A 6 12.32 -11.93 -11.03
C ILE A 6 12.54 -12.65 -9.70
N SER A 7 12.34 -11.94 -8.59
CA SER A 7 12.27 -12.52 -7.25
C SER A 7 11.14 -11.89 -6.47
N ALA A 8 10.11 -12.68 -6.16
CA ALA A 8 8.97 -12.24 -5.34
C ALA A 8 9.36 -11.92 -3.88
N PRO A 9 10.21 -12.71 -3.20
CA PRO A 9 10.61 -12.39 -1.81
C PRO A 9 11.30 -11.04 -1.67
N SER A 10 12.09 -10.64 -2.66
CA SER A 10 12.86 -9.38 -2.64
C SER A 10 12.24 -8.28 -3.50
N ASN A 11 11.06 -8.52 -4.11
CA ASN A 11 10.44 -7.65 -5.10
C ASN A 11 11.37 -7.22 -6.26
N TYR A 12 12.34 -8.05 -6.63
CA TYR A 12 13.30 -7.71 -7.69
C TYR A 12 12.66 -7.87 -9.08
N ASN A 13 12.69 -6.79 -9.88
CA ASN A 13 12.14 -6.71 -11.23
C ASN A 13 10.66 -7.13 -11.35
N LEU A 14 9.92 -7.14 -10.24
CA LEU A 14 8.56 -7.66 -10.21
C LEU A 14 7.64 -6.87 -11.15
N GLU A 15 7.90 -5.58 -11.31
CA GLU A 15 7.12 -4.66 -12.14
C GLU A 15 7.37 -4.80 -13.64
N LYS A 16 8.52 -5.33 -14.06
CA LYS A 16 8.95 -5.33 -15.48
C LYS A 16 8.05 -6.14 -16.42
N PRO A 17 7.62 -7.37 -16.08
CA PRO A 17 6.70 -8.12 -16.92
C PRO A 17 5.35 -7.41 -17.12
N PHE A 18 4.82 -6.79 -16.07
CA PHE A 18 3.54 -6.08 -16.12
C PHE A 18 3.64 -4.77 -16.90
N LEU A 19 4.72 -4.00 -16.69
CA LEU A 19 4.99 -2.79 -17.46
C LEU A 19 5.11 -3.09 -18.96
N TRP A 20 5.89 -4.10 -19.32
CA TRP A 20 6.05 -4.50 -20.72
C TRP A 20 4.73 -4.93 -21.35
N LEU A 21 3.93 -5.71 -20.63
CA LEU A 21 2.61 -6.13 -21.10
C LEU A 21 1.68 -4.93 -21.30
N ALA A 22 1.65 -3.98 -20.36
CA ALA A 22 0.85 -2.77 -20.45
C ALA A 22 1.26 -1.89 -21.65
N GLN A 23 2.57 -1.67 -21.86
CA GLN A 23 3.07 -0.96 -23.04
C GLN A 23 2.61 -1.63 -24.34
N LYS A 24 2.65 -2.98 -24.40
CA LYS A 24 2.19 -3.72 -25.59
C LYS A 24 0.69 -3.68 -25.81
N LEU A 25 -0.11 -3.74 -24.76
CA LEU A 25 -1.57 -3.68 -24.86
C LEU A 25 -2.07 -2.28 -25.23
N THR A 26 -1.37 -1.24 -24.79
CA THR A 26 -1.77 0.16 -25.01
C THR A 26 -1.13 0.78 -26.25
N GLY A 27 -0.01 0.23 -26.73
CA GLY A 27 0.80 0.83 -27.79
C GLY A 27 1.57 2.08 -27.34
N ASN A 28 1.64 2.35 -26.03
CA ASN A 28 2.36 3.49 -25.47
C ASN A 28 3.70 3.02 -24.89
N ASP A 29 4.79 3.28 -25.61
CA ASP A 29 6.15 2.93 -25.18
C ASP A 29 6.67 3.80 -24.01
N ASP A 30 6.08 4.98 -23.79
CA ASP A 30 6.42 5.90 -22.69
C ASP A 30 5.63 5.64 -21.41
N LEU A 31 4.77 4.60 -21.39
CA LEU A 31 4.02 4.23 -20.19
C LEU A 31 4.99 3.88 -19.05
N GLN A 32 4.70 4.40 -17.85
CA GLN A 32 5.43 4.11 -16.62
C GLN A 32 4.45 3.71 -15.52
N LEU A 33 4.87 2.80 -14.64
CA LEU A 33 4.14 2.48 -13.42
C LEU A 33 4.54 3.48 -12.34
N MET A 34 3.57 4.16 -11.75
CA MET A 34 3.78 5.06 -10.63
C MET A 34 3.26 4.41 -9.36
N LEU A 35 4.07 4.43 -8.30
CA LEU A 35 3.58 4.12 -6.96
C LEU A 35 2.65 5.25 -6.53
N ALA A 36 1.51 4.90 -5.94
CA ALA A 36 0.61 5.89 -5.38
C ALA A 36 1.34 6.65 -4.26
N VAL A 37 1.38 7.97 -4.37
CA VAL A 37 1.84 8.82 -3.27
C VAL A 37 0.71 8.90 -2.26
N PRO A 38 0.97 8.75 -0.94
CA PRO A 38 -0.05 8.97 0.07
C PRO A 38 -0.67 10.36 -0.13
N PRO A 39 -2.01 10.48 -0.13
CA PRO A 39 -2.64 11.80 -0.26
C PRO A 39 -2.26 12.66 0.94
N GLU A 40 -2.10 13.96 0.72
CA GLU A 40 -2.04 14.92 1.82
C GLU A 40 -3.43 15.00 2.46
N ILE A 41 -3.53 14.53 3.70
CA ILE A 41 -4.77 14.59 4.49
C ILE A 41 -4.66 15.78 5.43
N HIS A 42 -5.63 16.69 5.38
CA HIS A 42 -5.76 17.73 6.38
C HIS A 42 -6.46 17.13 7.61
N LEU A 43 -5.75 17.07 8.73
CA LEU A 43 -6.35 16.64 9.99
C LEU A 43 -6.94 17.86 10.69
N ASP A 44 -8.25 17.81 10.96
CA ASP A 44 -8.91 18.77 11.82
C ASP A 44 -8.39 18.59 13.27
N PRO A 45 -7.91 19.66 13.94
CA PRO A 45 -7.43 19.57 15.32
C PRO A 45 -8.47 19.04 16.31
N ASP A 46 -9.76 19.23 16.07
CA ASP A 46 -10.79 18.69 16.96
C ASP A 46 -10.97 17.18 16.77
N MET A 47 -10.91 16.67 15.53
CA MET A 47 -10.91 15.23 15.27
C MET A 47 -9.66 14.52 15.80
N LEU A 48 -8.50 15.18 15.74
CA LEU A 48 -7.25 14.68 16.34
C LEU A 48 -7.43 14.40 17.83
N ARG A 49 -8.04 15.35 18.56
CA ARG A 49 -8.28 15.22 20.00
C ARG A 49 -9.23 14.06 20.33
N GLU A 50 -10.29 13.91 19.56
CA GLU A 50 -11.24 12.79 19.73
C GLU A 50 -10.55 11.44 19.48
N HIS A 51 -9.71 11.36 18.45
CA HIS A 51 -8.97 10.14 18.13
C HIS A 51 -7.91 9.81 19.19
N GLU A 52 -7.22 10.80 19.76
CA GLU A 52 -6.29 10.59 20.87
C GLU A 52 -7.01 10.02 22.10
N LEU A 53 -8.21 10.51 22.42
CA LEU A 53 -9.03 9.96 23.51
C LEU A 53 -9.42 8.50 23.23
N GLN A 54 -9.84 8.18 22.01
CA GLN A 54 -10.20 6.82 21.61
C GLN A 54 -8.99 5.87 21.68
N LEU A 55 -7.79 6.32 21.32
CA LEU A 55 -6.57 5.51 21.44
C LEU A 55 -6.23 5.20 22.90
N ILE A 56 -6.41 6.15 23.80
CA ILE A 56 -6.21 5.93 25.24
C ILE A 56 -7.23 4.93 25.78
N GLU A 57 -8.50 5.07 25.39
CA GLU A 57 -9.57 4.15 25.76
C GLU A 57 -9.29 2.73 25.23
N ALA A 58 -8.97 2.60 23.94
CA ALA A 58 -8.64 1.31 23.32
C ALA A 58 -7.41 0.65 23.96
N ALA A 59 -6.37 1.42 24.30
CA ALA A 59 -5.18 0.89 24.98
C ALA A 59 -5.47 0.36 26.39
N SER A 60 -6.57 0.82 27.02
CA SER A 60 -7.03 0.33 28.31
C SER A 60 -7.96 -0.88 28.22
N HIS A 61 -8.38 -1.25 27.00
CA HIS A 61 -9.15 -2.46 26.78
C HIS A 61 -8.20 -3.64 26.51
N PRO A 62 -8.26 -4.73 27.30
CA PRO A 62 -7.48 -5.91 27.00
C PRO A 62 -7.91 -6.48 25.65
N LEU A 63 -6.94 -6.93 24.85
CA LEU A 63 -7.24 -7.71 23.65
C LEU A 63 -7.93 -9.00 24.10
N PRO A 64 -8.95 -9.48 23.36
CA PRO A 64 -9.53 -10.80 23.62
C PRO A 64 -8.42 -11.86 23.50
N ASP A 65 -8.48 -12.88 24.36
CA ASP A 65 -7.53 -14.00 24.30
C ASP A 65 -7.72 -14.74 22.96
N ASP A 66 -6.62 -15.21 22.37
CA ASP A 66 -6.62 -15.93 21.07
C ASP A 66 -7.50 -17.21 21.08
N ASP A 67 -7.91 -17.69 22.26
CA ASP A 67 -8.81 -18.84 22.44
C ASP A 67 -10.31 -18.51 22.22
N ASP A 68 -10.67 -17.22 22.09
CA ASP A 68 -12.04 -16.72 21.84
C ASP A 68 -12.30 -16.29 20.36
N LEU A 69 -11.35 -16.51 19.44
CA LEU A 69 -11.47 -16.30 17.98
C LEU A 69 -11.68 -17.62 17.20
#